data_AF-A0A965DUK3-F1
#
_entry.id   AF-A0A965DUK3-F1
#
_cell.length_a   1.000
_cell.length_b   1.000
_cell.length_c   1.000
_cell.angle_alpha   90.00
_cell.angle_beta   90.00
_cell.angle_gamma   90.00
#
_symmetry.space_group_name_H-M   'P 1'
#
loop_
_entity.id
_entity.type
_entity.pdbx_description
1 polymer ?
#
loop_
_entity_poly.entity_id
_entity_poly.type
_entity_poly.pdbx_seq_one_letter_code
_entity_poly.pdbx_strand_id
1 'polypeptide(L)'
;MGSAIGDVMGSCLQGKTQEEILKLYGEKGITAPPHDSLISHNFQLVLFAIDALISSARRNKKLSITDISNCLLQARNEWIEVVKNPKLFYEDKENSNNICSNFMKNHPLWKVKRKNQNSLINSKANHIVPLAIALFLFANERTSREVIKELNKKLGFPEIDLQVSSVLNLFGEQVEASKEVIFHGMEEIRIKINNSKNPALDGLIGGFEQGAHYGIKGFKNLWYLRIDAINLIEQMGWQVGRFFGI
;
A
#
# COMPACT_ATOMS: atom_id res chain seq x y z
N MET A 1 -3.42 -3.38 -6.93
CA MET A 1 -4.34 -2.41 -7.57
C MET A 1 -5.37 -1.85 -6.61
N GLY A 2 -6.21 -2.68 -5.99
CA GLY A 2 -7.28 -2.20 -5.11
C GLY A 2 -6.80 -1.27 -3.98
N SER A 3 -5.70 -1.61 -3.31
CA SER A 3 -5.10 -0.73 -2.29
C SER A 3 -4.69 0.63 -2.83
N ALA A 4 -4.25 0.73 -4.08
CA ALA A 4 -3.87 2.01 -4.70
C ALA A 4 -5.10 2.89 -4.94
N ILE A 5 -6.21 2.29 -5.40
CA ILE A 5 -7.49 2.98 -5.60
C ILE A 5 -7.97 3.57 -4.26
N GLY A 6 -8.00 2.73 -3.22
CA GLY A 6 -8.44 3.15 -1.91
C GLY A 6 -7.50 4.16 -1.25
N ASP A 7 -6.18 4.00 -1.39
CA ASP A 7 -5.17 4.96 -0.93
C ASP A 7 -5.34 6.34 -1.58
N VAL A 8 -5.54 6.38 -2.89
CA VAL A 8 -5.82 7.60 -3.64
C VAL A 8 -7.08 8.28 -3.10
N MET A 9 -8.18 7.54 -2.96
CA MET A 9 -9.43 8.10 -2.44
C MET A 9 -9.23 8.65 -1.01
N GLY A 10 -8.63 7.85 -0.14
CA GLY A 10 -8.39 8.22 1.24
C GLY A 10 -7.46 9.42 1.41
N SER A 11 -6.38 9.44 0.66
CA SER A 11 -5.38 10.51 0.71
C SER A 11 -5.92 11.87 0.26
N CYS A 12 -6.96 11.89 -0.57
CA CYS A 12 -7.67 13.11 -0.98
C CYS A 12 -8.50 13.73 0.16
N LEU A 13 -8.86 12.94 1.17
CA LEU A 13 -9.58 13.40 2.36
C LEU A 13 -8.66 13.66 3.56
N GLN A 14 -7.39 13.25 3.47
CA GLN A 14 -6.46 13.31 4.60
C GLN A 14 -6.29 14.75 5.12
N GLY A 15 -6.56 14.93 6.41
CA GLY A 15 -6.43 16.22 7.08
C GLY A 15 -7.54 17.22 6.77
N LYS A 16 -8.62 16.80 6.07
CA LYS A 16 -9.80 17.63 5.81
C LYS A 16 -10.84 17.48 6.91
N THR A 17 -11.56 18.56 7.21
CA THR A 17 -12.75 18.52 8.06
C THR A 17 -13.96 17.98 7.28
N GLN A 18 -15.03 17.58 7.98
CA GLN A 18 -16.26 17.15 7.32
C GLN A 18 -16.90 18.25 6.46
N GLU A 19 -16.82 19.51 6.88
CA GLU A 19 -17.29 20.66 6.10
C GLU A 19 -16.49 20.82 4.79
N GLU A 20 -15.17 20.66 4.85
CA GLU A 20 -14.32 20.71 3.65
C GLU A 20 -14.61 19.54 2.70
N ILE A 21 -14.84 18.34 3.23
CA ILE A 21 -15.22 17.16 2.44
C ILE A 21 -16.55 17.40 1.74
N LEU A 22 -17.56 17.88 2.47
CA LEU A 22 -18.88 18.22 1.93
C LEU A 22 -18.78 19.27 0.83
N LYS A 23 -17.97 20.32 1.03
CA LYS A 23 -17.77 21.39 0.03
C LYS A 23 -17.09 20.90 -1.24
N LEU A 24 -16.11 19.99 -1.13
CA LEU A 24 -15.31 19.52 -2.26
C LEU A 24 -15.96 18.37 -3.04
N TYR A 25 -16.69 17.49 -2.34
CA TYR A 25 -17.18 16.23 -2.92
C TYR A 25 -18.69 16.02 -2.77
N GLY A 26 -19.40 16.94 -2.10
CA GLY A 26 -20.84 16.85 -1.85
C GLY A 26 -21.20 15.92 -0.70
N GLU A 27 -22.50 15.70 -0.50
CA GLU A 27 -23.06 14.95 0.65
C GLU A 27 -22.58 13.50 0.72
N LYS A 28 -22.27 12.90 -0.43
CA LYS A 28 -21.72 11.55 -0.52
C LYS A 28 -20.21 11.52 -0.33
N GLY A 29 -19.55 12.65 -0.09
CA GLY A 29 -18.11 12.73 0.00
C GLY A 29 -17.42 12.13 -1.23
N ILE A 30 -16.19 11.64 -1.09
CA ILE A 30 -15.47 11.06 -2.21
C ILE A 30 -16.12 9.75 -2.65
N THR A 31 -16.48 9.64 -3.94
CA THR A 31 -17.17 8.48 -4.52
C THR A 31 -16.34 7.75 -5.58
N ALA A 32 -15.21 8.34 -6.00
CA ALA A 32 -14.26 7.77 -6.94
C ALA A 32 -12.90 8.47 -6.79
N PRO A 33 -11.79 7.82 -7.21
CA PRO A 33 -10.51 8.50 -7.40
C PRO A 33 -10.67 9.76 -8.29
N PRO A 34 -10.15 10.93 -7.89
CA PRO A 34 -10.05 12.09 -8.77
C PRO A 34 -9.16 11.80 -9.98
N HIS A 35 -9.24 12.59 -11.05
CA HIS A 35 -8.31 12.49 -12.18
C HIS A 35 -6.88 12.86 -11.75
N ASP A 36 -5.89 12.24 -12.38
CA ASP A 36 -4.45 12.43 -12.12
C ASP A 36 -4.08 12.32 -10.64
N SER A 37 -4.70 11.35 -9.99
CA SER A 37 -4.54 11.13 -8.56
C SER A 37 -3.21 10.49 -8.24
N LEU A 38 -2.51 11.16 -7.34
CA LEU A 38 -1.20 10.73 -6.86
C LEU A 38 -1.35 9.66 -5.80
N ILE A 39 -0.56 8.59 -5.86
CA ILE A 39 -0.45 7.69 -4.71
C ILE A 39 0.14 8.41 -3.48
N SER A 40 -0.27 7.99 -2.30
CA SER A 40 0.21 8.55 -1.03
C SER A 40 1.52 7.91 -0.58
N HIS A 41 2.12 8.49 0.47
CA HIS A 41 3.30 7.94 1.14
C HIS A 41 3.10 6.49 1.62
N ASN A 42 1.88 6.15 2.05
CA ASN A 42 1.57 4.79 2.51
C ASN A 42 1.70 3.80 1.35
N PHE A 43 1.09 4.09 0.20
CA PHE A 43 1.17 3.19 -0.94
C PHE A 43 2.54 3.20 -1.62
N GLN A 44 3.29 4.32 -1.57
CA GLN A 44 4.70 4.33 -1.96
C GLN A 44 5.53 3.35 -1.13
N LEU A 45 5.31 3.28 0.19
CA LEU A 45 5.98 2.32 1.06
C LEU A 45 5.61 0.87 0.72
N VAL A 46 4.36 0.60 0.30
CA VAL A 46 3.95 -0.73 -0.22
C VAL A 46 4.83 -1.11 -1.42
N LEU A 47 5.01 -0.21 -2.37
CA LEU A 47 5.81 -0.48 -3.58
C LEU A 47 7.29 -0.72 -3.24
N PHE A 48 7.87 0.07 -2.32
CA PHE A 48 9.24 -0.15 -1.84
C PHE A 48 9.39 -1.52 -1.18
N ALA A 49 8.43 -1.90 -0.34
CA ALA A 49 8.45 -3.18 0.34
C ALA A 49 8.33 -4.37 -0.63
N ILE A 50 7.45 -4.31 -1.62
CA ILE A 50 7.31 -5.35 -2.66
C ILE A 50 8.62 -5.54 -3.42
N ASP A 51 9.21 -4.45 -3.91
CA ASP A 51 10.47 -4.49 -4.67
C ASP A 51 11.64 -5.04 -3.83
N ALA A 52 11.73 -4.66 -2.56
CA ALA A 52 12.74 -5.18 -1.64
C ALA A 52 12.57 -6.70 -1.40
N LEU A 53 11.34 -7.17 -1.20
CA LEU A 53 11.04 -8.58 -1.00
C LEU A 53 11.41 -9.42 -2.23
N ILE A 54 11.00 -8.97 -3.42
CA ILE A 54 11.35 -9.62 -4.70
C ILE A 54 12.86 -9.65 -4.89
N SER A 55 13.54 -8.52 -4.69
CA SER A 55 14.99 -8.42 -4.85
C SER A 55 15.74 -9.31 -3.87
N SER A 56 15.25 -9.42 -2.63
CA SER A 56 15.86 -10.26 -1.60
C SER A 56 15.65 -11.74 -1.86
N ALA A 57 14.46 -12.13 -2.35
CA ALA A 57 14.16 -13.53 -2.66
C ALA A 57 14.85 -13.99 -3.96
N ARG A 58 15.11 -13.09 -4.91
CA ARG A 58 15.95 -13.41 -6.09
C ARG A 58 17.40 -13.66 -5.71
N ARG A 59 17.92 -12.94 -4.72
CA ARG A 59 19.30 -13.11 -4.22
C ARG A 59 19.46 -14.36 -3.34
N ASN A 60 18.42 -14.75 -2.62
CA ASN A 60 18.48 -15.82 -1.62
C ASN A 60 17.46 -16.93 -1.90
N LYS A 61 17.92 -18.18 -1.98
CA LYS A 61 17.04 -19.35 -2.26
C LYS A 61 15.94 -19.57 -1.22
N LYS A 62 16.15 -19.15 0.03
CA LYS A 62 15.17 -19.25 1.13
C LYS A 62 15.41 -18.11 2.11
N LEU A 63 14.37 -17.35 2.42
CA LEU A 63 14.41 -16.28 3.40
C LEU A 63 13.82 -16.77 4.73
N SER A 64 14.51 -16.52 5.84
CA SER A 64 13.96 -16.71 7.18
C SER A 64 13.02 -15.56 7.57
N ILE A 65 12.23 -15.74 8.63
CA ILE A 65 11.39 -14.66 9.21
C ILE A 65 12.24 -13.43 9.56
N THR A 66 13.45 -13.65 10.09
CA THR A 66 14.39 -12.59 10.44
C THR A 66 14.88 -11.85 9.19
N ASP A 67 15.15 -12.57 8.10
CA ASP A 67 15.61 -11.96 6.84
C ASP A 67 14.49 -11.11 6.21
N ILE A 68 13.26 -11.62 6.18
CA ILE A 68 12.10 -10.90 5.64
C ILE A 68 11.84 -9.63 6.46
N SER A 69 11.84 -9.73 7.80
CA SER A 69 11.63 -8.56 8.65
C SER A 69 12.75 -7.53 8.53
N ASN A 70 14.01 -7.94 8.42
CA ASN A 70 15.14 -7.04 8.16
C ASN A 70 15.01 -6.35 6.80
N CYS A 71 14.66 -7.10 5.76
CA CYS A 71 14.41 -6.59 4.41
C CYS A 71 13.35 -5.49 4.42
N LEU A 72 12.21 -5.73 5.08
CA LEU A 72 11.11 -4.77 5.17
C LEU A 72 11.49 -3.51 5.96
N LEU A 73 12.29 -3.63 7.02
CA LEU A 73 12.80 -2.49 7.77
C LEU A 73 13.78 -1.66 6.97
N GLN A 74 14.66 -2.31 6.21
CA GLN A 74 15.58 -1.61 5.33
C GLN A 74 14.83 -0.89 4.21
N ALA A 75 13.82 -1.53 3.60
CA ALA A 75 12.98 -0.92 2.58
C ALA A 75 12.27 0.34 3.10
N ARG A 76 11.74 0.28 4.33
CA ARG A 76 11.17 1.43 5.03
C ARG A 76 12.19 2.55 5.22
N ASN A 77 13.40 2.23 5.66
CA ASN A 77 14.42 3.24 5.91
C ASN A 77 14.89 3.92 4.62
N GLU A 78 15.10 3.14 3.55
CA GLU A 78 15.40 3.67 2.21
C GLU A 78 14.26 4.56 1.70
N TRP A 79 13.00 4.13 1.89
CA TRP A 79 11.83 4.94 1.54
C TRP A 79 11.79 6.28 2.31
N ILE A 80 12.03 6.26 3.62
CA ILE A 80 12.10 7.48 4.46
C ILE A 80 13.19 8.43 3.93
N GLU A 81 14.34 7.88 3.56
CA GLU A 81 15.46 8.64 3.01
C GLU A 81 15.10 9.29 1.67
N VAL A 82 14.51 8.53 0.75
CA VAL A 82 14.03 9.03 -0.56
C VAL A 82 13.02 10.17 -0.39
N VAL A 83 12.03 10.01 0.51
CA VAL A 83 11.00 11.03 0.73
C VAL A 83 11.57 12.30 1.37
N LYS A 84 12.56 12.17 2.25
CA LYS A 84 13.26 13.32 2.84
C LYS A 84 14.16 14.01 1.83
N ASN A 85 14.86 13.23 1.00
CA ASN A 85 15.91 13.68 0.10
C ASN A 85 15.67 13.25 -1.36
N PRO A 86 14.62 13.76 -2.01
CA PRO A 86 14.19 13.30 -3.33
C PRO A 86 15.21 13.54 -4.47
N LYS A 87 16.24 14.37 -4.22
CA LYS A 87 17.30 14.71 -5.19
C LYS A 87 18.48 13.74 -5.18
N LEU A 88 18.74 13.03 -4.06
CA LEU A 88 19.92 12.16 -3.92
C LEU A 88 19.90 10.98 -4.91
N PHE A 89 18.72 10.43 -5.17
CA PHE A 89 18.59 9.22 -5.99
C PHE A 89 18.61 9.44 -7.51
N TYR A 90 18.73 10.69 -7.98
CA TYR A 90 18.97 10.97 -9.41
C TYR A 90 20.45 10.92 -9.79
N GLU A 91 21.35 11.04 -8.80
CA GLU A 91 22.79 11.24 -9.04
C GLU A 91 23.66 10.10 -8.51
N ASP A 92 23.15 9.26 -7.60
CA ASP A 92 23.90 8.14 -7.03
C ASP A 92 23.96 6.91 -7.95
N LYS A 93 25.20 6.53 -8.30
CA LYS A 93 25.53 5.22 -8.87
C LYS A 93 25.15 4.10 -7.89
N GLU A 94 24.83 2.93 -8.43
CA GLU A 94 24.52 1.69 -7.70
C GLU A 94 25.27 1.56 -6.35
N ASN A 95 24.57 1.83 -5.24
CA ASN A 95 25.04 1.44 -3.93
C ASN A 95 24.64 -0.03 -3.71
N SER A 96 25.64 -0.92 -3.72
CA SER A 96 25.44 -2.38 -3.56
C SER A 96 24.77 -2.77 -2.24
N ASN A 97 24.74 -1.87 -1.25
CA ASN A 97 24.12 -2.12 0.04
C ASN A 97 22.60 -1.93 0.04
N ASN A 98 22.03 -1.44 -1.05
CA ASN A 98 20.60 -1.18 -1.17
C ASN A 98 19.76 -2.46 -1.28
N ILE A 99 18.62 -2.47 -0.60
CA ILE A 99 17.63 -3.55 -0.69
C ILE A 99 16.64 -3.33 -1.82
N CYS A 100 16.19 -2.09 -2.03
CA CYS A 100 15.32 -1.72 -3.14
C CYS A 100 16.16 -1.51 -4.40
N SER A 101 15.66 -2.03 -5.51
CA SER A 101 16.24 -1.89 -6.83
C SER A 101 16.22 -0.43 -7.30
N ASN A 102 17.10 -0.13 -8.25
CA ASN A 102 17.14 1.19 -8.88
C ASN A 102 15.85 1.52 -9.64
N PHE A 103 15.07 0.50 -10.00
CA PHE A 103 13.77 0.69 -10.64
C PHE A 103 12.82 1.51 -9.75
N MET A 104 12.72 1.17 -8.46
CA MET A 104 11.93 1.95 -7.52
C MET A 104 12.52 3.34 -7.29
N LYS A 105 13.85 3.48 -7.32
CA LYS A 105 14.57 4.74 -7.05
C LYS A 105 14.65 5.71 -8.23
N ASN A 106 14.27 5.28 -9.43
CA ASN A 106 14.22 6.14 -10.61
C ASN A 106 12.80 6.63 -10.95
N HIS A 107 11.75 6.07 -10.35
CA HIS A 107 10.38 6.47 -10.62
C HIS A 107 9.97 7.74 -9.84
N PRO A 108 9.62 8.88 -10.45
CA PRO A 108 9.48 10.17 -9.77
C PRO A 108 8.30 10.33 -8.76
N LEU A 109 7.76 9.25 -8.18
CA LEU A 109 6.61 9.25 -7.26
C LEU A 109 6.83 10.16 -6.04
N TRP A 110 8.06 10.30 -5.56
CA TRP A 110 8.41 11.17 -4.43
C TRP A 110 8.53 12.65 -4.81
N LYS A 111 8.48 13.01 -6.10
CA LYS A 111 8.55 14.42 -6.53
C LYS A 111 7.30 15.20 -6.13
N VAL A 112 6.19 14.51 -5.81
CA VAL A 112 4.96 15.18 -5.39
C VAL A 112 4.74 15.06 -3.89
N LYS A 113 5.39 15.95 -3.15
CA LYS A 113 5.05 16.18 -1.74
C LYS A 113 3.66 16.83 -1.68
N ARG A 114 2.65 16.11 -1.17
CA ARG A 114 1.39 16.78 -0.82
C ARG A 114 1.64 17.65 0.41
N LYS A 115 1.13 18.90 0.40
CA LYS A 115 1.21 19.80 1.56
C LYS A 115 0.61 19.10 2.79
N ASN A 116 1.21 19.32 3.97
CA ASN A 116 0.79 18.80 5.29
C ASN A 116 1.07 17.30 5.62
N GLN A 117 1.98 16.62 4.92
CA GLN A 117 2.29 15.20 5.19
C GLN A 117 3.26 14.93 6.36
N ASN A 118 4.02 15.92 6.83
CA ASN A 118 5.10 15.71 7.80
C ASN A 118 4.63 15.19 9.18
N SER A 119 3.43 15.55 9.64
CA SER A 119 2.90 15.07 10.93
C SER A 119 2.36 13.63 10.84
N LEU A 120 1.94 13.19 9.65
CA LEU A 120 1.32 11.88 9.42
C LEU A 120 2.33 10.77 9.19
N ILE A 121 3.50 11.08 8.63
CA ILE A 121 4.62 10.12 8.49
C ILE A 121 5.06 9.59 9.87
N ASN A 122 4.76 10.26 10.97
CA ASN A 122 5.19 9.83 12.30
C ASN A 122 4.22 8.87 13.00
N SER A 123 3.04 8.57 12.42
CA SER A 123 2.13 7.57 12.98
C SER A 123 2.66 6.16 12.73
N LYS A 124 2.71 5.34 13.79
CA LYS A 124 3.20 3.95 13.76
C LYS A 124 2.46 3.09 12.72
N ALA A 125 1.14 3.26 12.62
CA ALA A 125 0.29 2.52 11.70
C ALA A 125 0.60 2.82 10.21
N ASN A 126 1.05 4.04 9.90
CA ASN A 126 1.44 4.44 8.54
C ASN A 126 2.76 3.80 8.08
N HIS A 127 3.47 3.08 8.96
CA HIS A 127 4.62 2.26 8.58
C HIS A 127 4.24 0.79 8.47
N ILE A 128 3.58 0.25 9.50
CA ILE A 128 3.34 -1.21 9.54
C ILE A 128 2.32 -1.65 8.52
N VAL A 129 1.20 -0.95 8.35
CA VAL A 129 0.13 -1.41 7.45
C VAL A 129 0.64 -1.52 6.01
N PRO A 130 1.38 -0.53 5.45
CA PRO A 130 2.01 -0.71 4.15
C PRO A 130 2.93 -1.93 4.04
N LEU A 131 3.78 -2.16 5.05
CA LEU A 131 4.69 -3.32 5.07
C LEU A 131 3.91 -4.63 5.14
N ALA A 132 2.83 -4.68 5.92
CA ALA A 132 1.96 -5.84 6.05
C ALA A 132 1.24 -6.14 4.73
N ILE A 133 0.72 -5.14 4.02
CA ILE A 133 0.09 -5.33 2.70
C ILE A 133 1.08 -5.92 1.69
N ALA A 134 2.31 -5.39 1.64
CA ALA A 134 3.34 -5.94 0.77
C ALA A 134 3.67 -7.40 1.12
N LEU A 135 3.77 -7.70 2.42
CA LEU A 135 4.03 -9.04 2.94
C LEU A 135 2.90 -10.02 2.62
N PHE A 136 1.64 -9.61 2.74
CA PHE A 136 0.49 -10.45 2.40
C PHE A 136 0.46 -10.84 0.92
N LEU A 137 0.94 -9.97 0.03
CA LEU A 137 1.11 -10.29 -1.39
C LEU A 137 2.27 -11.25 -1.67
N PHE A 138 3.18 -11.44 -0.70
CA PHE A 138 4.46 -12.13 -0.89
C PHE A 138 4.62 -13.39 -0.03
N ALA A 139 3.76 -13.60 0.95
CA ALA A 139 3.92 -14.68 1.90
C ALA A 139 2.57 -15.26 2.31
N ASN A 140 2.56 -16.56 2.61
CA ASN A 140 1.39 -17.19 3.20
C ASN A 140 1.06 -16.61 4.59
N GLU A 141 -0.11 -17.00 5.10
CA GLU A 141 -0.61 -16.55 6.39
C GLU A 141 0.38 -16.73 7.55
N ARG A 142 0.95 -17.94 7.67
CA ARG A 142 1.83 -18.27 8.80
C ARG A 142 3.07 -17.40 8.80
N THR A 143 3.75 -17.32 7.65
CA THR A 143 4.93 -16.48 7.49
C THR A 143 4.60 -15.01 7.72
N SER A 144 3.46 -14.54 7.20
CA SER A 144 3.03 -13.15 7.39
C SER A 144 2.84 -12.80 8.86
N ARG A 145 2.16 -13.66 9.64
CA ARG A 145 1.95 -13.47 11.08
C ARG A 145 3.28 -13.42 11.85
N GLU A 146 4.19 -14.35 11.57
CA GLU A 146 5.48 -14.44 12.24
C GLU A 146 6.35 -13.19 11.94
N VAL A 147 6.39 -12.73 10.69
CA VAL A 147 7.13 -11.52 10.29
C VAL A 147 6.54 -10.26 10.90
N ILE A 148 5.21 -10.11 10.94
CA ILE A 148 4.56 -8.94 11.55
C ILE A 148 4.89 -8.85 13.05
N LYS A 149 4.89 -9.99 13.76
CA LYS A 149 5.32 -10.04 15.17
C LYS A 149 6.76 -9.56 15.35
N GLU A 150 7.66 -10.02 14.48
CA GLU A 150 9.07 -9.60 14.52
C GLU A 150 9.24 -8.12 14.16
N LEU A 151 8.49 -7.61 13.19
CA LEU A 151 8.48 -6.17 12.84
C LEU A 151 7.98 -5.30 14.00
N ASN A 152 6.90 -5.70 14.66
CA ASN A 152 6.37 -5.02 15.85
C ASN A 152 7.45 -4.91 16.94
N LYS A 153 8.16 -6.02 17.22
CA LYS A 153 9.25 -6.05 18.18
C LYS A 153 10.38 -5.08 17.80
N LYS A 154 10.85 -5.14 16.56
CA LYS A 154 11.98 -4.31 16.09
C LYS A 154 11.65 -2.81 16.03
N LEU A 155 10.41 -2.46 15.75
CA LEU A 155 9.96 -1.07 15.72
C LEU A 155 9.52 -0.53 17.09
N GLY A 156 9.56 -1.37 18.15
CA GLY A 156 9.21 -0.95 19.51
C GLY A 156 7.71 -0.68 19.67
N PHE A 157 6.87 -1.49 19.05
CA PHE A 157 5.42 -1.32 19.08
C PHE A 157 4.74 -2.43 19.91
N PRO A 158 3.85 -2.08 20.86
CA PRO A 158 2.90 -3.06 21.38
C PRO A 158 2.06 -3.55 20.20
N GLU A 159 1.78 -4.86 20.17
CA GLU A 159 1.05 -5.59 19.12
C GLU A 159 0.07 -4.67 18.36
N ILE A 160 0.43 -4.28 17.14
CA ILE A 160 -0.56 -3.69 16.24
C ILE A 160 -1.47 -4.85 15.88
N ASP A 161 -2.68 -4.82 16.45
CA ASP A 161 -3.79 -5.67 16.05
C ASP A 161 -4.32 -5.15 14.71
N LEU A 162 -3.46 -5.20 13.69
CA LEU A 162 -3.93 -5.50 12.35
C LEU A 162 -4.71 -6.80 12.55
N GLN A 163 -5.98 -6.82 12.21
CA GLN A 163 -6.73 -8.06 12.19
C GLN A 163 -6.16 -8.92 11.05
N VAL A 164 -4.95 -9.45 11.25
CA VAL A 164 -4.16 -10.21 10.29
C VAL A 164 -4.98 -11.44 9.87
N SER A 165 -5.80 -11.98 10.77
CA SER A 165 -6.84 -12.96 10.45
C SER A 165 -7.86 -12.46 9.42
N SER A 166 -8.45 -11.28 9.60
CA SER A 166 -9.42 -10.72 8.63
C SER A 166 -8.80 -10.49 7.25
N VAL A 167 -7.55 -10.03 7.20
CA VAL A 167 -6.83 -9.75 5.95
C VAL A 167 -6.32 -11.04 5.28
N LEU A 168 -6.03 -12.08 6.06
CA LEU A 168 -5.57 -13.36 5.49
C LEU A 168 -6.74 -14.26 5.05
N ASN A 169 -7.91 -14.13 5.69
CA ASN A 169 -9.16 -14.73 5.22
C ASN A 169 -9.55 -14.26 3.82
N LEU A 170 -8.99 -13.14 3.33
CA LEU A 170 -9.18 -12.64 1.98
C LEU A 170 -8.51 -13.49 0.90
N PHE A 171 -7.55 -14.35 1.26
CA PHE A 171 -6.82 -15.23 0.31
C PHE A 171 -7.49 -16.60 0.12
N GLY A 172 -8.80 -16.69 0.38
CA GLY A 172 -9.63 -17.85 0.04
C GLY A 172 -10.00 -17.92 -1.45
N GLU A 173 -10.90 -18.84 -1.80
CA GLU A 173 -11.45 -18.92 -3.16
C GLU A 173 -12.09 -17.58 -3.55
N GLN A 174 -11.76 -17.07 -4.74
CA GLN A 174 -12.40 -15.87 -5.29
C GLN A 174 -13.90 -16.12 -5.36
N VAL A 175 -14.65 -15.37 -4.56
CA VAL A 175 -16.12 -15.46 -4.58
C VAL A 175 -16.58 -14.88 -5.91
N GLU A 176 -17.36 -15.66 -6.68
CA GLU A 176 -18.06 -15.13 -7.85
C GLU A 176 -19.13 -14.14 -7.36
N ALA A 177 -18.72 -12.89 -7.20
CA ALA A 177 -19.55 -11.87 -6.59
C ALA A 177 -20.51 -11.28 -7.61
N SER A 178 -21.79 -11.25 -7.24
CA SER A 178 -22.80 -10.52 -7.99
C SER A 178 -22.46 -9.02 -8.04
N LYS A 179 -23.02 -8.29 -9.00
CA LYS A 179 -22.81 -6.84 -9.13
C LYS A 179 -23.24 -6.10 -7.85
N GLU A 180 -24.26 -6.59 -7.17
CA GLU A 180 -24.79 -6.03 -5.92
C GLU A 180 -23.78 -6.18 -4.78
N VAL A 181 -23.13 -7.33 -4.64
CA VAL A 181 -22.10 -7.58 -3.62
C VAL A 181 -20.89 -6.66 -3.85
N ILE A 182 -20.43 -6.56 -5.10
CA ILE A 182 -19.32 -5.67 -5.46
C ILE A 182 -19.69 -4.22 -5.15
N PHE A 183 -20.89 -3.78 -5.53
CA PHE A 183 -21.38 -2.43 -5.26
C PHE A 183 -21.45 -2.14 -3.75
N HIS A 184 -21.93 -3.09 -2.95
CA HIS A 184 -22.02 -2.94 -1.51
C HIS A 184 -20.63 -2.79 -0.87
N GLY A 185 -19.66 -3.64 -1.22
CA GLY A 185 -18.29 -3.53 -0.71
C GLY A 185 -17.63 -2.19 -1.08
N MET A 186 -17.87 -1.68 -2.29
CA MET A 186 -17.40 -0.35 -2.68
C MET A 186 -18.03 0.77 -1.85
N GLU A 187 -19.31 0.64 -1.50
CA GLU A 187 -20.03 1.60 -0.66
C GLU A 187 -19.53 1.57 0.79
N GLU A 188 -19.21 0.39 1.32
CA GLU A 188 -18.59 0.25 2.65
C GLU A 188 -17.23 0.93 2.72
N ILE A 189 -16.36 0.71 1.72
CA ILE A 189 -15.06 1.40 1.62
C ILE A 189 -15.28 2.91 1.55
N ARG A 190 -16.24 3.37 0.74
CA ARG A 190 -16.59 4.80 0.63
C ARG A 190 -16.96 5.38 1.99
N ILE A 191 -17.90 4.75 2.70
CA ILE A 191 -18.40 5.20 4.00
C ILE A 191 -17.26 5.22 5.01
N LYS A 192 -16.42 4.17 5.05
CA LYS A 192 -15.27 4.07 5.94
C LYS A 192 -14.28 5.21 5.70
N ILE A 193 -13.89 5.44 4.43
CA ILE A 193 -12.96 6.52 4.06
C ILE A 193 -13.52 7.89 4.45
N ASN A 194 -14.77 8.19 4.12
CA ASN A 194 -15.35 9.52 4.35
C ASN A 194 -15.51 9.87 5.83
N ASN A 195 -15.62 8.88 6.72
CA ASN A 195 -15.79 9.08 8.16
C ASN A 195 -14.51 8.81 8.98
N SER A 196 -13.41 8.48 8.31
CA SER A 196 -12.17 8.07 8.98
C SER A 196 -11.35 9.24 9.52
N LYS A 197 -10.66 8.99 10.64
CA LYS A 197 -9.59 9.86 11.15
C LYS A 197 -8.26 9.69 10.39
N ASN A 198 -8.07 8.57 9.71
CA ASN A 198 -6.93 8.26 8.85
C ASN A 198 -7.42 7.68 7.51
N PRO A 199 -8.10 8.50 6.69
CA PRO A 199 -8.75 8.03 5.48
C PRO A 199 -7.79 7.38 4.48
N ALA A 200 -6.53 7.85 4.40
CA ALA A 200 -5.52 7.25 3.53
C ALA A 200 -5.24 5.78 3.90
N LEU A 201 -5.10 5.48 5.20
CA LEU A 201 -4.83 4.15 5.68
C LEU A 201 -6.05 3.23 5.57
N ASP A 202 -7.23 3.73 5.94
CA ASP A 202 -8.47 2.96 5.85
C ASP A 202 -8.85 2.67 4.40
N GLY A 203 -8.59 3.61 3.49
CA GLY A 203 -8.75 3.40 2.07
C GLY A 203 -7.75 2.37 1.53
N LEU A 204 -6.48 2.46 1.92
CA LEU A 204 -5.47 1.47 1.56
C LEU A 204 -5.87 0.04 1.95
N ILE A 205 -6.37 -0.15 3.19
CA ILE A 205 -6.85 -1.44 3.72
C ILE A 205 -8.11 -1.89 3.00
N GLY A 206 -9.15 -1.04 2.94
CA GLY A 206 -10.43 -1.41 2.32
C GLY A 206 -10.28 -1.72 0.83
N GLY A 207 -9.43 -0.96 0.13
CA GLY A 207 -9.07 -1.24 -1.25
C GLY A 207 -8.32 -2.56 -1.42
N PHE A 208 -7.45 -2.93 -0.46
CA PHE A 208 -6.81 -4.25 -0.45
C PHE A 208 -7.85 -5.37 -0.31
N GLU A 209 -8.73 -5.26 0.68
CA GLU A 209 -9.81 -6.21 0.99
C GLU A 209 -10.71 -6.49 -0.23
N GLN A 210 -11.23 -5.42 -0.83
CA GLN A 210 -12.07 -5.50 -2.03
C GLN A 210 -11.34 -6.12 -3.22
N GLY A 211 -10.06 -5.76 -3.41
CA GLY A 211 -9.25 -6.29 -4.50
C GLY A 211 -8.85 -7.74 -4.33
N ALA A 212 -8.64 -8.19 -3.09
CA ALA A 212 -8.34 -9.58 -2.78
C ALA A 212 -9.59 -10.47 -3.01
N HIS A 213 -10.76 -10.04 -2.55
CA HIS A 213 -12.00 -10.81 -2.70
C HIS A 213 -12.50 -10.92 -4.14
N TYR A 214 -12.48 -9.81 -4.90
CA TYR A 214 -13.19 -9.73 -6.18
C TYR A 214 -12.27 -9.49 -7.39
N GLY A 215 -10.95 -9.47 -7.15
CA GLY A 215 -9.97 -9.12 -8.17
C GLY A 215 -10.18 -7.72 -8.74
N ILE A 216 -9.69 -7.50 -9.96
CA ILE A 216 -9.83 -6.20 -10.62
C ILE A 216 -11.28 -5.86 -11.00
N LYS A 217 -12.14 -6.88 -11.15
CA LYS A 217 -13.59 -6.74 -11.39
C LYS A 217 -14.32 -6.15 -10.19
N GLY A 218 -13.73 -6.19 -9.00
CA GLY A 218 -14.22 -5.56 -7.78
C GLY A 218 -14.25 -4.03 -7.82
N PHE A 219 -13.74 -3.41 -8.89
CA PHE A 219 -13.70 -1.97 -9.09
C PHE A 219 -14.25 -1.59 -10.48
N LYS A 220 -14.71 -0.35 -10.62
CA LYS A 220 -15.08 0.19 -11.93
C LYS A 220 -13.84 0.26 -12.85
N ASN A 221 -13.97 -0.27 -14.07
CA ASN A 221 -12.90 -0.40 -15.07
C ASN A 221 -12.14 0.88 -15.47
N LEU A 222 -12.53 2.06 -14.98
CA LEU A 222 -11.88 3.33 -15.27
C LEU A 222 -11.18 3.97 -14.06
N TRP A 223 -11.34 3.40 -12.86
CA TRP A 223 -10.79 4.01 -11.65
C TRP A 223 -9.28 3.89 -11.55
N TYR A 224 -8.73 2.75 -11.99
CA TYR A 224 -7.29 2.55 -12.01
C TYR A 224 -6.58 3.46 -13.02
N LEU A 225 -7.25 3.86 -14.11
CA LEU A 225 -6.71 4.80 -15.11
C LEU A 225 -6.51 6.22 -14.57
N ARG A 226 -7.06 6.53 -13.39
CA ARG A 226 -6.93 7.83 -12.76
C ARG A 226 -5.72 7.92 -11.82
N ILE A 227 -4.97 6.83 -11.66
CA ILE A 227 -3.82 6.74 -10.76
C ILE A 227 -2.55 7.06 -11.55
N ASP A 228 -1.77 8.03 -11.07
CA ASP A 228 -0.52 8.49 -11.70
C ASP A 228 0.52 7.37 -11.88
N ALA A 229 0.57 6.44 -10.92
CA ALA A 229 1.51 5.34 -10.86
C ALA A 229 0.98 4.04 -11.48
N ILE A 230 -0.07 4.08 -12.30
CA ILE A 230 -0.77 2.87 -12.75
C ILE A 230 0.15 1.83 -13.42
N ASN A 231 1.01 2.28 -14.34
CA ASN A 231 1.93 1.39 -15.06
C ASN A 231 2.93 0.71 -14.10
N LEU A 232 3.42 1.46 -13.11
CA LEU A 232 4.32 0.93 -12.10
C LEU A 232 3.62 -0.11 -11.21
N ILE A 233 2.39 0.19 -10.79
CA ILE A 233 1.58 -0.72 -9.96
C ILE A 233 1.31 -2.03 -10.70
N GLU A 234 0.98 -1.94 -11.98
CA GLU A 234 0.75 -3.10 -12.82
C GLU A 234 2.03 -3.93 -12.98
N GLN A 235 3.16 -3.28 -13.31
CA GLN A 235 4.46 -3.95 -13.41
C GLN A 235 4.85 -4.65 -12.10
N MET A 236 4.64 -4.01 -10.96
CA MET A 236 4.89 -4.63 -9.65
C MET A 236 3.99 -5.83 -9.38
N GLY A 237 2.70 -5.72 -9.72
CA GLY A 237 1.77 -6.85 -9.66
C GLY A 237 2.23 -8.04 -10.51
N TRP A 238 2.67 -7.78 -11.74
CA TRP A 238 3.22 -8.81 -12.62
C TRP A 238 4.52 -9.43 -12.08
N GLN A 239 5.39 -8.64 -11.44
CA GLN A 239 6.62 -9.19 -10.84
C GLN A 239 6.31 -10.11 -9.66
N VAL A 240 5.29 -9.79 -8.85
CA VAL A 240 4.80 -10.67 -7.78
C VAL A 240 4.22 -11.96 -8.38
N GLY A 241 3.33 -11.87 -9.37
CA GLY A 241 2.75 -13.04 -10.04
C GLY A 241 3.82 -13.98 -10.61
N ARG A 242 4.77 -13.42 -11.38
CA ARG A 242 5.90 -14.17 -11.95
C ARG A 242 6.78 -14.82 -10.90
N PHE A 243 6.96 -14.19 -9.73
CA PHE A 243 7.73 -14.78 -8.64
C PHE A 243 7.07 -16.05 -8.10
N PHE A 244 5.74 -16.12 -8.10
CA PHE A 244 4.97 -17.30 -7.70
C PHE A 244 4.57 -18.23 -8.85
N GLY A 245 4.94 -17.92 -10.09
CA GLY A 245 4.62 -18.74 -11.26
C GLY A 245 3.16 -18.65 -11.73
N ILE A 246 2.51 -17.51 -11.46
CA ILE A 246 1.15 -17.15 -11.91
C ILE A 246 1.26 -16.08 -13.01
#